data_AF-A0AAV4RH95-F1
#
_entry.id   AF-A0AAV4RH95-F1
#
_cell.length_a   1.000
_cell.length_b   1.000
_cell.length_c   1.000
_cell.angle_alpha   90.00
_cell.angle_beta   90.00
_cell.angle_gamma   90.00
#
_symmetry.space_group_name_H-M   'P 1'
#
loop_
_entity.id
_entity.type
_entity.pdbx_description
1 polymer ?
#
loop_
_entity_poly.entity_id
_entity_poly.type
_entity_poly.pdbx_seq_one_letter_code
_entity_poly.pdbx_strand_id
1 'polypeptide(L)'
;MCRNVPPFYHDPDDDESEYICSLDKDSGMHRCADLPPYTYMGQMCNRTAQPFSSNAPTTAACVDWNKYYVICRAGNRNPFKGAISFDNIGLAWVAIFLVSPLSFLSGTTSIQQFLKFS
;
A
#
# COMPACT_ATOMS: atom_id res chain seq x y z
N MET A 1 13.41 -19.75 14.35
CA MET A 1 13.72 -18.32 14.07
C MET A 1 12.54 -17.72 13.35
N CYS A 2 11.88 -16.71 13.92
CA CYS A 2 10.77 -16.02 13.26
C CYS A 2 11.34 -15.01 12.27
N ARG A 3 10.91 -15.06 11.00
CA ARG A 3 11.31 -14.08 10.00
C ARG A 3 10.65 -12.73 10.33
N ASN A 4 11.40 -11.64 10.21
CA ASN A 4 10.89 -10.30 10.48
C ASN A 4 10.09 -9.80 9.27
N VAL A 5 8.84 -10.26 9.14
CA VAL A 5 7.89 -9.80 8.11
C VAL A 5 7.23 -8.52 8.63
N PRO A 6 7.23 -7.42 7.86
CA PRO A 6 6.64 -6.16 8.31
C PRO A 6 5.13 -6.32 8.59
N PRO A 7 4.58 -5.57 9.56
CA PRO A 7 3.16 -5.67 9.92
C PRO A 7 2.19 -5.10 8.87
N PHE A 8 2.69 -4.34 7.90
CA PHE A 8 1.92 -3.73 6.81
C PHE A 8 2.61 -4.01 5.47
N TYR A 9 1.81 -4.07 4.42
CA TYR A 9 2.32 -4.21 3.06
C TYR A 9 2.92 -2.88 2.58
N HIS A 10 4.08 -2.97 1.93
CA HIS A 10 4.73 -1.87 1.23
C HIS A 10 4.95 -2.29 -0.21
N ASP A 11 4.74 -1.35 -1.14
CA ASP A 11 4.98 -1.59 -2.55
C ASP A 11 6.49 -1.58 -2.81
N PRO A 12 7.08 -2.65 -3.38
CA PRO A 12 8.51 -2.68 -3.66
C PRO A 12 8.93 -1.74 -4.79
N ASP A 13 7.99 -1.30 -5.65
CA ASP A 13 8.27 -0.40 -6.76
C ASP A 13 8.11 1.08 -6.37
N ASP A 14 7.47 1.37 -5.23
CA ASP A 14 7.18 2.71 -4.75
C ASP A 14 7.50 2.87 -3.25
N ASP A 15 8.78 3.10 -2.95
CA ASP A 15 9.29 3.32 -1.59
C ASP A 15 8.81 4.65 -0.96
N GLU A 16 8.30 5.59 -1.77
CA GLU A 16 7.86 6.91 -1.30
C GLU A 16 6.36 6.95 -0.98
N SER A 17 5.55 6.06 -1.56
CA SER A 17 4.11 5.99 -1.31
C SER A 17 3.72 4.82 -0.39
N GLU A 18 2.82 5.10 0.56
CA GLU A 18 2.25 4.07 1.40
C GLU A 18 1.08 3.40 0.64
N TYR A 19 1.05 2.06 0.62
CA TYR A 19 -0.06 1.33 -0.01
C TYR A 19 -1.34 1.51 0.81
N ILE A 20 -2.28 2.29 0.29
CA ILE A 20 -3.60 2.51 0.90
C ILE A 20 -4.56 1.48 0.34
N CYS A 21 -5.12 0.63 1.19
CA CYS A 21 -6.20 -0.28 0.82
C CYS A 21 -7.57 0.36 1.06
N SER A 22 -8.59 -0.15 0.37
CA SER A 22 -9.99 0.21 0.58
C SER A 22 -10.80 -1.00 1.03
N LEU A 23 -11.84 -0.75 1.83
CA LEU A 23 -12.78 -1.80 2.24
C LEU A 23 -13.64 -2.21 1.04
N ASP A 24 -14.17 -3.44 1.05
CA ASP A 24 -15.06 -3.93 -0.03
C ASP A 24 -16.34 -3.09 -0.21
N LYS A 25 -16.71 -2.34 0.82
CA LYS A 25 -17.86 -1.43 0.83
C LYS A 25 -17.57 -0.10 0.14
N ASP A 26 -16.29 0.25 0.00
CA ASP A 26 -15.85 1.51 -0.55
C ASP A 26 -15.42 1.32 -2.02
N SER A 27 -15.52 2.39 -2.82
CA SER A 27 -15.20 2.34 -4.26
C SER A 27 -13.72 2.62 -4.57
N GLY A 28 -12.82 2.34 -3.63
CA GLY A 28 -11.41 2.65 -3.81
C GLY A 28 -10.69 1.69 -4.75
N MET A 29 -9.59 2.19 -5.32
CA MET A 29 -8.84 1.57 -6.42
C MET A 29 -7.94 0.39 -6.00
N HIS A 30 -7.57 0.31 -4.72
CA HIS A 30 -6.61 -0.66 -4.21
C HIS A 30 -7.27 -1.56 -3.17
N ARG A 31 -7.13 -2.88 -3.34
CA ARG A 31 -7.72 -3.88 -2.44
C ARG A 31 -6.65 -4.88 -2.02
N CYS A 32 -6.77 -5.37 -0.79
CA CYS A 32 -5.92 -6.43 -0.25
C CYS A 32 -5.95 -7.72 -1.10
N ALA A 33 -7.06 -7.97 -1.81
CA ALA A 33 -7.20 -9.12 -2.70
C ALA A 33 -6.38 -9.01 -3.99
N ASP A 34 -6.03 -7.78 -4.40
CA ASP A 34 -5.36 -7.49 -5.67
C ASP A 34 -3.83 -7.34 -5.50
N LEU A 35 -3.29 -7.70 -4.32
CA LEU A 35 -1.87 -7.59 -4.04
C LEU A 35 -1.05 -8.53 -4.93
N PRO A 36 0.06 -8.05 -5.52
CA PRO A 36 0.95 -8.90 -6.28
C PRO A 36 1.63 -9.93 -5.36
N PRO A 37 1.87 -11.16 -5.82
CA PRO A 37 2.53 -12.17 -5.01
C PRO A 37 3.97 -11.79 -4.65
N TYR A 38 4.42 -12.20 -3.47
CA TYR A 38 5.74 -11.83 -2.96
C TYR A 38 6.85 -12.31 -3.90
N THR A 39 7.80 -11.43 -4.22
CA THR A 39 8.96 -11.76 -5.04
C THR A 39 10.22 -11.88 -4.18
N TYR A 40 11.01 -12.92 -4.42
CA TYR A 40 12.28 -13.13 -3.75
C TYR A 40 13.37 -13.42 -4.77
N MET A 41 14.42 -12.58 -4.81
CA MET A 41 15.51 -12.67 -5.78
C MET A 41 15.03 -12.73 -7.25
N GLY A 42 13.96 -12.01 -7.58
CA GLY A 42 13.38 -11.98 -8.92
C GLY A 42 12.48 -13.17 -9.28
N GLN A 43 12.22 -14.10 -8.34
CA GLN A 43 11.27 -15.19 -8.52
C GLN A 43 9.99 -14.96 -7.72
N MET A 44 8.85 -15.25 -8.36
CA MET A 44 7.53 -15.20 -7.74
C MET A 44 7.35 -16.37 -6.77
N CYS A 45 7.04 -16.05 -5.51
CA CYS A 45 6.82 -17.04 -4.47
C CYS A 45 5.37 -17.54 -4.52
N ASN A 46 5.18 -18.87 -4.52
CA ASN A 46 3.85 -19.49 -4.56
C ASN A 46 3.58 -20.43 -3.37
N ARG A 47 4.54 -20.64 -2.44
CA ARG A 47 4.32 -21.55 -1.31
C ARG A 47 3.49 -20.91 -0.19
N THR A 48 2.81 -21.74 0.59
CA THR A 48 2.19 -21.40 1.87
C THR A 48 3.17 -21.54 3.02
N ALA A 49 3.00 -20.71 4.05
CA ALA A 49 3.72 -20.87 5.30
C ALA A 49 3.37 -22.23 5.92
N GLN A 50 4.38 -23.03 6.23
CA GLN A 50 4.24 -24.29 6.94
C GLN A 50 4.37 -24.04 8.45
N PRO A 51 3.37 -24.45 9.26
CA PRO A 51 3.47 -24.33 10.71
C PRO A 51 4.64 -25.19 11.23
N PHE A 52 5.35 -24.70 12.24
CA PHE A 52 6.54 -25.35 12.83
C PHE A 52 7.76 -25.51 11.91
N SER A 53 7.72 -24.93 10.70
CA SER A 53 8.87 -24.86 9.80
C SER A 53 9.51 -23.47 9.85
N SER A 54 10.81 -23.38 9.53
CA SER A 54 11.51 -22.10 9.48
C SER A 54 11.02 -21.20 8.33
N ASN A 55 10.28 -21.74 7.36
CA ASN A 55 9.79 -21.01 6.17
C ASN A 55 10.88 -20.16 5.49
N ALA A 56 12.13 -20.63 5.58
CA ALA A 56 13.29 -19.93 5.05
C ALA A 56 13.18 -19.96 3.51
N PRO A 57 13.40 -18.82 2.85
CA PRO A 57 13.43 -18.79 1.40
C PRO A 57 14.67 -19.56 0.94
N THR A 58 14.48 -20.44 -0.03
CA THR A 58 15.55 -21.19 -0.70
C THR A 58 15.56 -20.79 -2.16
N THR A 59 16.66 -21.06 -2.86
CA THR A 59 16.82 -20.77 -4.31
C THR A 59 15.77 -21.45 -5.20
N ALA A 60 15.06 -22.47 -4.68
CA ALA A 60 14.02 -23.19 -5.41
C ALA A 60 12.61 -22.97 -4.85
N ALA A 61 12.47 -22.39 -3.66
CA ALA A 61 11.18 -22.29 -2.98
C ALA A 61 11.14 -21.16 -1.95
N CYS A 62 10.14 -20.30 -2.08
CA CYS A 62 9.85 -19.23 -1.13
C CYS A 62 8.34 -19.15 -0.85
N VAL A 63 8.01 -18.66 0.35
CA VAL A 63 6.62 -18.48 0.81
C VAL A 63 6.11 -17.14 0.32
N ASP A 64 4.90 -17.16 -0.22
CA ASP A 64 4.16 -15.93 -0.50
C ASP A 64 3.65 -15.33 0.81
N TRP A 65 4.29 -14.25 1.26
CA TRP A 65 3.87 -13.53 2.45
C TRP A 65 2.77 -12.51 2.15
N ASN A 66 2.67 -12.05 0.90
CA ASN A 66 1.75 -10.97 0.53
C ASN A 66 0.28 -11.40 0.67
N LYS A 67 -0.02 -12.68 0.40
CA LYS A 67 -1.36 -13.27 0.59
C LYS A 67 -1.90 -13.25 2.02
N TYR A 68 -1.05 -12.97 3.02
CA TYR A 68 -1.49 -12.89 4.41
C TYR A 68 -1.96 -11.47 4.79
N TYR A 69 -1.73 -10.45 3.95
CA TYR A 69 -2.26 -9.10 4.14
C TYR A 69 -3.71 -9.00 3.65
N VAL A 70 -4.61 -9.66 4.37
CA VAL A 70 -6.05 -9.72 4.01
C VAL A 70 -6.91 -8.71 4.75
N ILE A 71 -6.36 -8.01 5.75
CA ILE A 71 -7.11 -7.06 6.58
C ILE A 71 -6.69 -5.64 6.22
N CYS A 72 -7.63 -4.89 5.64
CA CYS A 72 -7.49 -3.45 5.49
C CYS A 72 -7.88 -2.76 6.80
N ARG A 73 -6.92 -2.02 7.40
CA ARG A 73 -7.15 -1.27 8.64
C ARG A 73 -6.41 0.05 8.60
N ALA A 74 -6.97 1.06 9.26
CA ALA A 74 -6.29 2.32 9.48
C ALA A 74 -4.97 2.10 10.23
N GLY A 75 -3.88 2.65 9.68
CA GLY A 75 -2.58 2.68 10.32
C GLY A 75 -2.50 3.76 11.40
N ASN A 76 -1.36 3.82 12.10
CA ASN A 76 -1.12 4.86 13.13
C ASN A 76 -0.61 6.18 12.55
N ARG A 77 -0.27 6.23 11.25
CA ARG A 77 0.29 7.40 10.58
C ARG A 77 -0.46 7.62 9.26
N ASN A 78 -0.67 8.88 8.91
CA ASN A 78 -1.24 9.24 7.63
C ASN A 78 -0.17 9.22 6.53
N PRO A 79 -0.57 8.95 5.28
CA PRO A 79 0.31 9.03 4.11
C PRO A 79 1.07 10.35 4.05
N PHE A 80 2.22 10.35 3.39
CA PHE A 80 3.11 11.50 3.24
C PHE A 80 3.60 12.08 4.58
N LYS A 81 4.01 11.22 5.53
CA LYS A 81 4.50 11.64 6.86
C LYS A 81 3.46 12.45 7.66
N GLY A 82 2.17 12.21 7.43
CA GLY A 82 1.08 12.96 8.06
C GLY A 82 0.82 14.34 7.44
N ALA A 83 1.37 14.65 6.26
CA ALA A 83 1.21 15.95 5.61
C ALA A 83 -0.22 16.19 5.06
N ILE A 84 -0.99 15.14 4.83
CA ILE A 84 -2.31 15.24 4.23
C ILE A 84 -3.29 14.44 5.09
N SER A 85 -4.14 15.10 5.87
CA SER A 85 -5.30 14.48 6.52
C SER A 85 -6.54 15.35 6.34
N PHE A 86 -7.70 14.72 6.20
CA PHE A 86 -9.00 15.42 6.15
C PHE A 86 -9.65 15.54 7.53
N ASP A 87 -8.98 15.05 8.58
CA ASP A 87 -9.45 15.09 9.97
C ASP A 87 -9.52 16.52 10.54
N ASN A 88 -8.89 17.48 9.85
CA ASN A 88 -8.89 18.87 10.25
C ASN A 88 -9.20 19.76 9.04
N ILE A 89 -10.21 20.63 9.15
CA ILE A 89 -10.64 21.57 8.11
C ILE A 89 -9.44 22.37 7.53
N GLY A 90 -8.43 22.67 8.37
CA GLY A 90 -7.22 23.38 7.94
C GLY A 90 -6.28 22.56 7.03
N LEU A 91 -6.12 21.26 7.29
CA LEU A 91 -5.27 20.38 6.45
C LEU A 91 -5.98 20.01 5.14
N ALA A 92 -7.31 19.88 5.18
CA ALA A 92 -8.14 19.77 3.98
C ALA A 92 -7.99 20.98 3.06
N TRP A 93 -7.97 22.20 3.62
CA TRP A 93 -7.76 23.44 2.85
C TRP A 93 -6.36 23.50 2.21
N VAL A 94 -5.31 23.16 2.95
CA VAL A 94 -3.95 23.12 2.40
C VAL A 94 -3.85 22.11 1.26
N ALA A 95 -4.43 20.92 1.39
CA ALA A 95 -4.46 19.92 0.31
C ALA A 95 -5.20 20.40 -0.95
N ILE A 96 -6.27 21.19 -0.79
CA ILE A 96 -7.05 21.77 -1.89
C ILE A 96 -6.31 22.92 -2.58
N PHE A 97 -5.65 23.81 -1.83
CA PHE A 97 -4.97 24.98 -2.38
C PHE A 97 -3.53 24.74 -2.83
N LEU A 98 -2.86 23.66 -2.37
CA LEU A 98 -1.55 23.25 -2.88
C LEU A 98 -1.65 22.70 -4.32
N VAL A 99 -2.87 22.34 -4.76
CA VAL A 99 -3.21 22.19 -6.18
C VAL A 99 -3.17 23.58 -6.83
N SER A 100 -1.99 23.99 -7.26
CA SER A 100 -1.85 25.20 -8.07
C SER A 100 -2.60 25.00 -9.40
N PRO A 101 -3.37 25.96 -9.93
CA PRO A 101 -4.06 25.83 -11.23
C PRO A 101 -3.11 25.52 -12.41
N LEU A 102 -1.80 25.68 -12.23
CA LEU A 102 -0.74 25.28 -13.16
C LEU A 102 -0.62 23.75 -13.37
N SER A 103 -0.90 22.92 -12.36
CA SER A 103 -0.79 21.46 -12.47
C SER A 103 -1.97 20.81 -13.21
N PHE A 104 -3.10 21.51 -13.30
CA PHE A 104 -4.25 21.10 -14.12
C PHE A 104 -3.98 21.31 -15.63
N LEU A 105 -3.13 22.28 -15.99
CA LEU A 105 -2.69 22.55 -17.36
C LEU A 105 -1.56 21.61 -17.83
N SER A 106 -0.75 21.08 -16.91
CA SER A 106 0.38 20.18 -17.24
C SER A 106 0.01 18.70 -17.37
N GLY A 107 -1.27 18.31 -17.18
CA GLY A 107 -1.74 16.94 -17.42
C GLY A 107 -1.12 15.87 -16.51
N THR A 108 -0.39 16.26 -15.46
CA THR A 108 0.12 15.35 -14.44
C THR A 108 -1.01 15.02 -13.47
N THR A 109 -1.73 13.93 -13.73
CA THR A 109 -2.96 13.49 -13.06
C THR A 109 -2.72 12.91 -11.66
N SER A 110 -2.15 13.66 -10.72
CA SER A 110 -2.05 13.19 -9.33
C SER A 110 -3.36 13.39 -8.54
N ILE A 111 -4.19 14.37 -8.91
CA ILE A 111 -5.42 14.72 -8.17
C ILE A 111 -6.67 13.97 -8.65
N GLN A 112 -6.76 13.63 -9.95
CA GLN A 112 -7.86 12.83 -10.49
C GLN A 112 -7.86 11.40 -9.91
N GLN A 113 -6.70 10.92 -9.48
CA GLN A 113 -6.61 9.66 -8.75
C GLN A 113 -7.19 9.81 -7.34
N PHE A 114 -6.90 10.92 -6.65
CA PHE A 114 -7.37 11.19 -5.28
C PHE A 114 -8.88 11.46 -5.14
N LEU A 115 -9.51 12.14 -6.09
CA LEU A 115 -10.97 12.38 -6.04
C LEU A 115 -11.81 11.13 -6.26
N LYS A 116 -11.24 10.05 -6.81
CA LYS A 116 -11.92 8.73 -6.88
C LYS A 116 -11.88 7.94 -5.58
N PHE A 117 -11.17 8.41 -4.57
CA PHE A 117 -11.09 7.79 -3.24
C PHE A 117 -11.89 8.54 -2.16
N SER A 118 -12.62 9.61 -2.52
CA SER A 118 -13.61 10.25 -1.64
C SER A 118 -15.01 9.71 -1.87
#